data_AF-A0AAW1AWB2-F1
#
_entry.id   AF-A0AAW1AWB2-F1
#
_cell.length_a   1.000
_cell.length_b   1.000
_cell.length_c   1.000
_cell.angle_alpha   90.00
_cell.angle_beta   90.00
_cell.angle_gamma   90.00
#
_symmetry.space_group_name_H-M   'P 1'
#
loop_
_entity.id
_entity.type
_entity.pdbx_description
1 polymer ?
#
loop_
_entity_poly.entity_id
_entity_poly.type
_entity_poly.pdbx_seq_one_letter_code
_entity_poly.pdbx_strand_id
1 'polypeptide(L)'
;MIFKREREREEEVEVGEEEEEEEEEEEEEEEEEEEEEEEEEEEEEEEEEEEEEEERKKERKKERKKERKKERKKERKNQPLRNMGMSHDDDHLSCTGRSHIMSGEWVKGRNPSDLAWSSCSRDDLEKFLKSKVSNCLLVTDPRSRYAVRLPYKLPGMHYSADEQCQILFGTNATFCKNMEHLMCAGLWCLVEGDASCKTKLDPPLDGTECGADKWCRMGECVSKTPIPEHIDGDWSIWSQWSMCSRTCETGARFRQRKCDNPP
;
A
#
# COMPACT_ATOMS: atom_id res chain seq x y z
N MET A 1 89.63 -57.61 -34.30
CA MET A 1 88.31 -57.23 -34.84
C MET A 1 87.16 -57.47 -33.86
N ILE A 2 87.33 -58.23 -32.77
CA ILE A 2 86.24 -58.59 -31.85
C ILE A 2 86.00 -57.48 -30.80
N PHE A 3 87.05 -56.95 -30.16
CA PHE A 3 86.94 -55.88 -29.15
C PHE A 3 86.47 -54.50 -29.64
N LYS A 4 86.46 -54.25 -30.96
CA LYS A 4 85.89 -53.00 -31.51
C LYS A 4 84.37 -53.09 -31.66
N ARG A 5 83.87 -54.31 -31.84
CA ARG A 5 82.47 -54.66 -32.09
C ARG A 5 81.64 -54.82 -30.81
N GLU A 6 82.30 -55.04 -29.67
CA GLU A 6 81.65 -55.07 -28.35
C GLU A 6 81.46 -53.66 -27.78
N ARG A 7 82.41 -52.73 -28.01
CA ARG A 7 82.29 -51.34 -27.56
C ARG A 7 81.25 -50.53 -28.34
N GLU A 8 81.16 -50.74 -29.66
CA GLU A 8 80.11 -50.16 -30.51
C GLU A 8 78.70 -50.69 -30.13
N ARG A 9 78.61 -51.85 -29.46
CA ARG A 9 77.35 -52.47 -29.06
C ARG A 9 76.87 -52.05 -27.67
N GLU A 10 77.78 -51.61 -26.80
CA GLU A 10 77.43 -51.01 -25.50
C GLU A 10 77.00 -49.54 -25.70
N GLU A 11 77.65 -48.78 -26.60
CA GLU A 11 77.21 -47.43 -26.99
C GLU A 11 75.84 -47.43 -27.72
N GLU A 12 75.51 -48.46 -28.52
CA GLU A 12 74.18 -48.59 -29.16
C GLU A 12 73.04 -48.96 -28.19
N VAL A 13 73.35 -49.50 -27.00
CA VAL A 13 72.35 -49.85 -25.98
C VAL A 13 72.09 -48.67 -25.05
N GLU A 14 73.13 -47.92 -24.68
CA GLU A 14 73.01 -46.71 -23.85
C GLU A 14 72.26 -45.59 -24.59
N VAL A 15 72.48 -45.43 -25.91
CA VAL A 15 71.72 -44.48 -26.75
C VAL A 15 70.26 -44.90 -26.93
N GLY A 16 69.96 -46.21 -26.92
CA GLY A 16 68.59 -46.70 -27.04
C GLY A 16 67.76 -46.60 -25.75
N GLU A 17 68.42 -46.65 -24.57
CA GLU A 17 67.76 -46.40 -23.28
C GLU A 17 67.52 -44.89 -23.05
N GLU A 18 68.41 -44.00 -23.51
CA GLU A 18 68.18 -42.55 -23.51
C GLU A 18 67.07 -42.12 -24.48
N GLU A 19 66.94 -42.77 -25.65
CA GLU A 19 65.83 -42.50 -26.60
C GLU A 19 64.45 -42.99 -26.07
N GLU A 20 64.39 -44.08 -25.29
CA GLU A 20 63.14 -44.54 -24.65
C GLU A 20 62.72 -43.65 -23.46
N GLU A 21 63.67 -43.12 -22.66
CA GLU A 21 63.36 -42.15 -21.60
C GLU A 21 62.90 -40.79 -22.17
N GLU A 22 63.46 -40.32 -23.30
CA GLU A 22 62.98 -39.12 -23.99
C GLU A 22 61.56 -39.31 -24.59
N GLU A 23 61.23 -40.49 -25.12
CA GLU A 23 59.86 -40.79 -25.60
C GLU A 23 58.83 -40.88 -24.44
N GLU A 24 59.20 -41.41 -23.27
CA GLU A 24 58.32 -41.42 -22.08
C GLU A 24 58.11 -40.01 -21.50
N GLU A 25 59.14 -39.15 -21.49
CA GLU A 25 59.00 -37.74 -21.08
C GLU A 25 58.13 -36.93 -22.07
N GLU A 26 58.23 -37.19 -23.38
CA GLU A 26 57.34 -36.56 -24.38
C GLU A 26 55.88 -37.02 -24.24
N GLU A 27 55.62 -38.30 -23.92
CA GLU A 27 54.25 -38.80 -23.66
C GLU A 27 53.66 -38.21 -22.35
N GLU A 28 54.46 -38.04 -21.28
CA GLU A 28 54.00 -37.38 -20.04
C GLU A 28 53.73 -35.87 -20.26
N GLU A 29 54.53 -35.17 -21.06
CA GLU A 29 54.27 -33.76 -21.43
C GLU A 29 52.99 -33.63 -22.28
N GLU A 30 52.72 -34.56 -23.21
CA GLU A 30 51.46 -34.56 -23.98
C GLU A 30 50.23 -34.85 -23.10
N GLU A 31 50.33 -35.75 -22.11
CA GLU A 31 49.23 -36.00 -21.15
C GLU A 31 48.98 -34.79 -20.23
N GLU A 32 50.03 -34.08 -19.78
CA GLU A 32 49.88 -32.84 -19.00
C GLU A 32 49.25 -31.71 -19.83
N GLU A 33 49.59 -31.57 -21.11
CA GLU A 33 48.96 -30.59 -22.02
C GLU A 33 47.46 -30.92 -22.27
N GLU A 34 47.09 -32.21 -22.41
CA GLU A 34 45.69 -32.62 -22.53
C GLU A 34 44.88 -32.36 -21.24
N GLU A 35 45.46 -32.58 -20.05
CA GLU A 35 44.81 -32.24 -18.78
C GLU A 35 44.63 -30.73 -18.60
N GLU A 36 45.60 -29.90 -19.00
CA GLU A 36 45.47 -28.43 -18.97
C GLU A 36 44.37 -27.94 -19.95
N GLU A 37 44.25 -28.52 -21.14
CA GLU A 37 43.16 -28.20 -22.09
C GLU A 37 41.78 -28.59 -21.55
N GLU A 38 41.64 -29.75 -20.88
CA GLU A 38 40.38 -30.16 -20.23
C GLU A 38 40.00 -29.22 -19.06
N GLU A 39 40.95 -28.77 -18.24
CA GLU A 39 40.70 -27.81 -17.17
C GLU A 39 40.26 -26.43 -17.71
N GLU A 40 40.87 -25.96 -18.81
CA GLU A 40 40.45 -24.70 -19.48
C GLU A 40 39.03 -24.81 -20.05
N GLU A 41 38.64 -25.95 -20.65
CA GLU A 41 37.27 -26.17 -21.14
C GLU A 41 36.25 -26.20 -19.98
N GLU A 42 36.56 -26.82 -18.84
CA GLU A 42 35.70 -26.83 -17.66
C GLU A 42 35.52 -25.40 -17.07
N GLU A 43 36.58 -24.60 -17.00
CA GLU A 43 36.50 -23.20 -16.55
C GLU A 43 35.63 -22.35 -17.48
N GLU A 44 35.74 -22.52 -18.81
CA GLU A 44 34.89 -21.83 -19.78
C GLU A 44 33.40 -22.22 -19.63
N GLU A 45 33.10 -23.51 -19.42
CA GLU A 45 31.72 -23.97 -19.17
C GLU A 45 31.14 -23.39 -17.87
N GLU A 46 31.93 -23.33 -16.78
CA GLU A 46 31.50 -22.72 -15.51
C GLU A 46 31.21 -21.22 -15.67
N GLU A 47 32.06 -20.47 -16.41
CA GLU A 47 31.83 -19.05 -16.70
C GLU A 47 30.53 -18.84 -17.51
N GLU A 48 30.26 -19.68 -18.51
CA GLU A 48 29.01 -19.62 -19.28
C GLU A 48 27.77 -19.90 -18.41
N GLU A 49 27.84 -20.88 -17.50
CA GLU A 49 26.75 -21.17 -16.55
C GLU A 49 26.49 -20.00 -15.58
N GLU A 50 27.55 -19.34 -15.08
CA GLU A 50 27.43 -18.17 -14.21
C GLU A 50 26.78 -16.98 -14.94
N GLU A 51 27.16 -16.74 -16.20
CA GLU A 51 26.56 -15.70 -17.04
C GLU A 51 25.06 -15.96 -17.27
N GLU A 52 24.69 -17.20 -17.60
CA GLU A 52 23.29 -17.62 -17.74
C GLU A 52 22.49 -17.42 -16.44
N GLU A 53 23.06 -17.77 -15.28
CA GLU A 53 22.39 -17.59 -14.00
C GLU A 53 22.14 -16.11 -13.67
N GLU A 54 23.12 -15.24 -13.96
CA GLU A 54 22.99 -13.79 -13.81
C GLU A 54 21.93 -13.21 -14.75
N GLU A 55 21.84 -13.67 -16.00
CA GLU A 55 20.74 -13.30 -16.91
C GLU A 55 19.37 -13.71 -16.35
N ARG A 56 19.22 -14.96 -15.89
CA ARG A 56 17.99 -15.46 -15.26
C ARG A 56 17.62 -14.64 -14.01
N LYS A 57 18.60 -14.25 -13.18
CA LYS A 57 18.41 -13.37 -12.02
C LYS A 57 17.95 -11.96 -12.44
N LYS A 58 18.53 -11.39 -13.51
CA LYS A 58 18.12 -10.08 -14.08
C LYS A 58 16.68 -10.13 -14.60
N GLU A 59 16.28 -11.19 -15.28
CA GLU A 59 14.91 -11.39 -15.75
C GLU A 59 13.90 -11.47 -14.60
N ARG A 60 14.17 -12.32 -13.60
CA ARG A 60 13.33 -12.44 -12.38
C ARG A 60 13.18 -11.09 -11.66
N LYS A 61 14.25 -10.29 -11.55
CA LYS A 61 14.19 -8.93 -10.99
C LYS A 61 13.31 -8.00 -11.83
N LYS A 62 13.38 -8.09 -13.17
CA LYS A 62 12.57 -7.30 -14.12
C LYS A 62 11.08 -7.66 -14.01
N GLU A 63 10.75 -8.94 -13.87
CA GLU A 63 9.38 -9.42 -13.66
C GLU A 63 8.81 -8.94 -12.33
N ARG A 64 9.54 -9.12 -11.21
CA ARG A 64 9.14 -8.60 -9.89
C ARG A 64 8.90 -7.08 -9.91
N LYS A 65 9.72 -6.31 -10.63
CA LYS A 65 9.51 -4.86 -10.83
C LYS A 65 8.26 -4.57 -11.65
N LYS A 66 7.96 -5.36 -12.69
CA LYS A 66 6.73 -5.25 -13.49
C LYS A 66 5.49 -5.57 -12.64
N GLU A 67 5.52 -6.61 -11.83
CA GLU A 67 4.42 -6.99 -10.93
C GLU A 67 4.18 -5.92 -9.87
N ARG A 68 5.21 -5.43 -9.17
CA ARG A 68 5.08 -4.30 -8.24
C ARG A 68 4.48 -3.05 -8.89
N LYS A 69 4.84 -2.75 -10.15
CA LYS A 69 4.22 -1.65 -10.93
C LYS A 69 2.76 -1.95 -11.28
N LYS A 70 2.41 -3.20 -11.59
CA LYS A 70 1.01 -3.63 -11.85
C LYS A 70 0.17 -3.55 -10.57
N GLU A 71 0.70 -3.99 -9.43
CA GLU A 71 0.03 -3.88 -8.12
C GLU A 71 -0.18 -2.42 -7.72
N ARG A 72 0.85 -1.57 -7.80
CA ARG A 72 0.68 -0.11 -7.61
C ARG A 72 -0.36 0.49 -8.53
N LYS A 73 -0.46 0.04 -9.79
CA LYS A 73 -1.51 0.47 -10.72
C LYS A 73 -2.89 -0.09 -10.35
N LYS A 74 -2.98 -1.28 -9.74
CA LYS A 74 -4.21 -1.91 -9.28
C LYS A 74 -4.72 -1.24 -8.00
N GLU A 75 -3.84 -0.92 -7.06
CA GLU A 75 -4.14 -0.08 -5.89
C GLU A 75 -4.60 1.32 -6.32
N ARG A 76 -3.90 1.95 -7.28
CA ARG A 76 -4.33 3.22 -7.90
C ARG A 76 -5.74 3.19 -8.50
N LYS A 77 -6.27 2.02 -8.88
CA LYS A 77 -7.62 1.87 -9.46
C LYS A 77 -8.72 1.65 -8.42
N ASN A 78 -8.38 1.25 -7.19
CA ASN A 78 -9.35 0.74 -6.22
C ASN A 78 -9.74 1.71 -5.09
N GLN A 79 -9.40 3.00 -5.20
CA GLN A 79 -9.79 3.99 -4.19
C GLN A 79 -11.01 4.81 -4.67
N PRO A 80 -12.15 4.80 -3.93
CA PRO A 80 -13.40 5.44 -4.37
C PRO A 80 -13.26 6.91 -4.77
N LEU A 81 -12.33 7.64 -4.14
CA LEU A 81 -12.12 9.07 -4.33
C LEU A 81 -11.40 9.40 -5.63
N ARG A 82 -10.59 8.47 -6.15
CA ARG A 82 -9.98 8.61 -7.48
C ARG A 82 -11.03 8.53 -8.60
N ASN A 83 -12.15 7.84 -8.37
CA ASN A 83 -13.28 7.85 -9.31
C ASN A 83 -13.95 9.23 -9.41
N MET A 84 -13.74 10.10 -8.43
CA MET A 84 -14.18 11.50 -8.43
C MET A 84 -13.07 12.47 -8.89
N GLY A 85 -12.04 11.97 -9.57
CA GLY A 85 -11.00 12.80 -10.19
C GLY A 85 -9.95 13.36 -9.25
N MET A 86 -9.92 12.96 -7.98
CA MET A 86 -8.94 13.42 -6.99
C MET A 86 -7.62 12.63 -7.11
N SER A 87 -6.48 13.30 -7.26
CA SER A 87 -5.15 12.65 -7.27
C SER A 87 -4.56 12.53 -5.87
N HIS A 88 -3.37 11.93 -5.73
CA HIS A 88 -2.70 11.99 -4.43
C HIS A 88 -2.21 13.41 -4.16
N ASP A 89 -2.19 13.82 -2.89
CA ASP A 89 -1.66 15.13 -2.51
C ASP A 89 -0.15 15.24 -2.81
N ASP A 90 0.58 14.13 -2.83
CA ASP A 90 1.99 14.07 -3.22
C ASP A 90 2.23 14.30 -4.72
N ASP A 91 1.18 14.17 -5.54
CA ASP A 91 1.25 14.55 -6.96
C ASP A 91 1.22 16.10 -7.12
N HIS A 92 0.86 16.84 -6.07
CA HIS A 92 0.77 18.30 -6.04
C HIS A 92 1.92 18.93 -5.23
N LEU A 93 2.73 19.77 -5.86
CA LEU A 93 3.87 20.42 -5.20
C LEU A 93 3.49 21.26 -3.96
N SER A 94 2.28 21.81 -3.92
CA SER A 94 1.78 22.65 -2.83
C SER A 94 1.18 21.87 -1.66
N CYS A 95 0.81 20.60 -1.88
CA CYS A 95 0.21 19.72 -0.87
C CYS A 95 1.13 18.56 -0.47
N THR A 96 2.29 18.41 -1.10
CA THR A 96 3.31 17.40 -0.75
C THR A 96 3.80 17.58 0.69
N GLY A 97 4.10 16.46 1.35
CA GLY A 97 4.65 16.44 2.72
C GLY A 97 3.63 16.78 3.82
N ARG A 98 2.35 17.01 3.47
CA ARG A 98 1.24 17.11 4.44
C ARG A 98 0.42 15.83 4.42
N SER A 99 -0.14 15.46 5.57
CA SER A 99 -0.96 14.27 5.70
C SER A 99 -2.44 14.62 5.76
N HIS A 100 -3.17 14.16 4.76
CA HIS A 100 -4.57 14.40 4.46
C HIS A 100 -5.17 13.09 3.93
N ILE A 101 -6.49 13.06 3.69
CA ILE A 101 -7.18 11.86 3.22
C ILE A 101 -6.64 11.34 1.87
N MET A 102 -6.12 12.23 1.00
CA MET A 102 -5.55 11.87 -0.30
C MET A 102 -4.02 11.78 -0.31
N SER A 103 -3.34 11.85 0.83
CA SER A 103 -1.90 11.59 0.88
C SER A 103 -1.57 10.19 0.37
N GLY A 104 -0.40 10.03 -0.24
CA GLY A 104 0.08 8.76 -0.79
C GLY A 104 0.40 7.71 0.28
N GLU A 105 0.55 8.14 1.53
CA GLU A 105 0.73 7.27 2.68
C GLU A 105 -0.23 7.68 3.82
N TRP A 106 -0.90 6.69 4.40
CA TRP A 106 -1.73 6.91 5.58
C TRP A 106 -0.85 7.08 6.81
N VAL A 107 -1.00 8.21 7.50
CA VAL A 107 -0.28 8.46 8.74
C VAL A 107 -1.06 7.83 9.90
N LYS A 108 -0.55 6.69 10.36
CA LYS A 108 -1.03 5.97 11.54
C LYS A 108 -0.94 6.84 12.78
N GLY A 109 -1.90 6.72 13.70
CA GLY A 109 -1.80 7.37 15.02
C GLY A 109 -2.18 8.84 15.07
N ARG A 110 -2.92 9.34 14.07
CA ARG A 110 -3.53 10.67 14.17
C ARG A 110 -4.92 10.60 14.77
N ASN A 111 -5.27 11.68 15.47
CA ASN A 111 -6.63 11.87 15.94
C ASN A 111 -7.57 11.97 14.72
N PRO A 112 -8.72 11.29 14.74
CA PRO A 112 -9.70 11.36 13.65
C PRO A 112 -10.20 12.79 13.40
N SER A 113 -10.16 13.65 14.42
CA SER A 113 -10.47 15.08 14.32
C SER A 113 -9.56 15.84 13.36
N ASP A 114 -8.34 15.35 13.16
CA ASP A 114 -7.31 16.01 12.34
C ASP A 114 -7.34 15.50 10.89
N LEU A 115 -8.21 14.53 10.60
CA LEU A 115 -8.37 13.96 9.28
C LEU A 115 -9.17 14.91 8.39
N ALA A 116 -8.46 15.70 7.60
CA ALA A 116 -9.03 16.67 6.68
C ALA A 116 -8.58 16.46 5.24
N TRP A 117 -9.40 16.93 4.29
CA TRP A 117 -9.03 17.07 2.89
C TRP A 117 -8.04 18.22 2.71
N SER A 118 -7.08 18.05 1.79
CA SER A 118 -6.17 19.13 1.42
C SER A 118 -6.87 20.18 0.54
N SER A 119 -6.23 21.34 0.34
CA SER A 119 -6.69 22.29 -0.67
C SER A 119 -6.62 21.73 -2.09
N CYS A 120 -5.60 20.93 -2.41
CA CYS A 120 -5.43 20.34 -3.75
C CYS A 120 -6.53 19.30 -4.04
N SER A 121 -6.87 18.49 -3.05
CA SER A 121 -8.00 17.55 -3.08
C SER A 121 -9.32 18.26 -3.39
N ARG A 122 -9.58 19.40 -2.73
CA ARG A 122 -10.77 20.21 -2.99
C ARG A 122 -10.78 20.77 -4.41
N ASP A 123 -9.64 21.28 -4.88
CA ASP A 123 -9.52 21.90 -6.20
C ASP A 123 -9.69 20.85 -7.32
N ASP A 124 -9.16 19.63 -7.13
CA ASP A 124 -9.36 18.49 -8.02
C ASP A 124 -10.83 18.07 -8.09
N LEU A 125 -11.50 17.96 -6.94
CA LEU A 125 -12.93 17.63 -6.88
C LEU A 125 -13.77 18.71 -7.57
N GLU A 126 -13.46 19.99 -7.35
CA GLU A 126 -14.16 21.08 -8.01
C GLU A 126 -13.99 21.02 -9.54
N LYS A 127 -12.78 20.71 -10.02
CA LYS A 127 -12.50 20.52 -11.44
C LYS A 127 -13.27 19.32 -12.01
N PHE A 128 -13.37 18.22 -11.26
CA PHE A 128 -14.16 17.05 -11.65
C PHE A 128 -15.66 17.38 -11.74
N LEU A 129 -16.22 18.05 -10.74
CA LEU A 129 -17.64 18.44 -10.71
C LEU A 129 -18.00 19.45 -11.81
N LYS A 130 -17.06 20.28 -12.28
CA LYS A 130 -17.24 21.16 -13.44
C LYS A 130 -17.18 20.44 -14.78
N SER A 131 -16.69 19.20 -14.81
CA SER A 131 -16.52 18.43 -16.04
C SER A 131 -17.75 17.60 -16.40
N LYS A 132 -17.93 17.30 -17.69
CA LYS A 132 -19.07 16.52 -18.20
C LYS A 132 -19.10 15.07 -17.68
N VAL A 133 -17.98 14.52 -17.21
CA VAL A 133 -17.94 13.15 -16.68
C VAL A 133 -18.69 13.01 -15.35
N SER A 134 -18.87 14.11 -14.62
CA SER A 134 -19.61 14.13 -13.35
C SER A 134 -21.14 14.20 -13.53
N ASN A 135 -21.64 14.32 -14.76
CA ASN A 135 -23.08 14.46 -15.03
C ASN A 135 -23.92 13.28 -14.49
N CYS A 136 -23.33 12.10 -14.33
CA CYS A 136 -24.02 10.96 -13.71
C CYS A 136 -24.41 11.21 -12.25
N LEU A 137 -23.73 12.12 -11.54
CA LEU A 137 -24.03 12.50 -10.16
C LEU A 137 -25.22 13.47 -10.06
N LEU A 138 -25.62 14.10 -11.17
CA LEU A 138 -26.76 15.02 -11.21
C LEU A 138 -28.10 14.30 -11.23
N VAL A 139 -28.12 13.02 -11.59
CA VAL A 139 -29.32 12.21 -11.70
C VAL A 139 -29.39 11.26 -10.52
N THR A 140 -30.20 11.61 -9.52
CA THR A 140 -30.58 10.67 -8.46
C THR A 140 -32.00 10.19 -8.74
N ASP A 141 -32.21 8.87 -8.77
CA ASP A 141 -33.57 8.31 -8.81
C ASP A 141 -34.31 8.74 -7.53
N PRO A 142 -35.43 9.47 -7.61
CA PRO A 142 -36.20 9.85 -6.42
C PRO A 142 -36.64 8.66 -5.55
N ARG A 143 -36.76 7.46 -6.14
CA ARG A 143 -37.07 6.22 -5.43
C ARG A 143 -35.88 5.67 -4.65
N SER A 144 -34.66 5.92 -5.11
CA SER A 144 -33.45 5.51 -4.39
C SER A 144 -33.11 6.43 -3.21
N ARG A 145 -33.69 7.64 -3.18
CA ARG A 145 -33.51 8.62 -2.10
C ARG A 145 -33.89 8.07 -0.71
N TYR A 146 -34.82 7.11 -0.66
CA TYR A 146 -35.22 6.42 0.56
C TYR A 146 -34.71 4.96 0.65
N ALA A 147 -34.00 4.49 -0.39
CA ALA A 147 -33.50 3.11 -0.45
C ALA A 147 -32.25 2.92 0.43
N VAL A 148 -31.45 3.97 0.63
CA VAL A 148 -30.28 3.94 1.50
C VAL A 148 -30.63 4.56 2.85
N ARG A 149 -31.04 3.74 3.81
CA ARG A 149 -31.12 4.15 5.21
C ARG A 149 -29.73 4.06 5.80
N LEU A 150 -29.12 5.22 6.09
CA LEU A 150 -27.90 5.24 6.89
C LEU A 150 -28.23 4.71 8.30
N PRO A 151 -27.42 3.77 8.82
CA PRO A 151 -27.62 3.30 10.18
C PRO A 151 -27.42 4.47 11.14
N TYR A 152 -28.40 4.72 12.00
CA TYR A 152 -28.31 5.70 13.09
C TYR A 152 -27.30 5.27 14.18
N LYS A 153 -26.87 4.01 14.13
CA LYS A 153 -25.86 3.44 15.02
C LYS A 153 -24.47 3.75 14.49
N LEU A 154 -23.60 4.20 15.37
CA LEU A 154 -22.19 4.43 15.06
C LEU A 154 -21.47 3.09 14.82
N PRO A 155 -20.39 3.06 14.01
CA PRO A 155 -19.72 1.80 13.65
C PRO A 155 -19.21 0.99 14.86
N GLY A 156 -18.72 1.65 15.92
CA GLY A 156 -18.29 1.01 17.16
C GLY A 156 -19.43 0.45 18.02
N MET A 157 -20.70 0.75 17.69
CA MET A 157 -21.87 0.07 18.27
C MET A 157 -22.17 -1.27 17.59
N HIS A 158 -21.59 -1.50 16.40
CA HIS A 158 -21.71 -2.75 15.66
C HIS A 158 -20.51 -3.67 15.87
N TYR A 159 -19.34 -3.08 16.14
CA TYR A 159 -18.09 -3.79 16.35
C TYR A 159 -17.48 -3.34 17.68
N SER A 160 -17.49 -4.21 18.67
CA SER A 160 -16.85 -4.00 19.96
C SER A 160 -15.32 -3.85 19.83
N ALA A 161 -14.64 -3.42 20.89
CA ALA A 161 -13.18 -3.31 20.89
C ALA A 161 -12.50 -4.66 20.59
N ASP A 162 -13.04 -5.76 21.10
CA ASP A 162 -12.54 -7.11 20.81
C ASP A 162 -12.73 -7.48 19.34
N GLU A 163 -13.90 -7.24 18.76
CA GLU A 163 -14.19 -7.55 17.35
C GLU A 163 -13.32 -6.71 16.41
N GLN A 164 -13.07 -5.44 16.76
CA GLN A 164 -12.11 -4.60 16.03
C GLN A 164 -10.69 -5.16 16.12
N CYS A 165 -10.26 -5.64 17.29
CA CYS A 165 -8.98 -6.35 17.43
C CYS A 165 -8.93 -7.61 16.54
N GLN A 166 -10.02 -8.37 16.47
CA GLN A 166 -10.11 -9.57 15.64
C GLN A 166 -10.00 -9.25 14.15
N ILE A 167 -10.64 -8.16 13.70
CA ILE A 167 -10.54 -7.67 12.33
C ILE A 167 -9.11 -7.24 11.99
N LEU A 168 -8.38 -6.63 12.93
CA LEU A 168 -7.05 -6.08 12.67
C LEU A 168 -5.91 -7.09 12.81
N PHE A 169 -6.01 -8.04 13.73
CA PHE A 169 -4.92 -8.94 14.14
C PHE A 169 -5.29 -10.44 14.08
N GLY A 170 -6.53 -10.78 13.72
CA GLY A 170 -7.02 -12.16 13.60
C GLY A 170 -7.91 -12.58 14.78
N THR A 171 -8.65 -13.68 14.62
CA THR A 171 -9.73 -14.11 15.54
C THR A 171 -9.30 -14.33 17.00
N ASN A 172 -8.01 -14.56 17.24
CA ASN A 172 -7.46 -14.81 18.59
C ASN A 172 -6.99 -13.51 19.28
N ALA A 173 -7.33 -12.34 18.73
CA ALA A 173 -7.01 -11.05 19.30
C ALA A 173 -8.17 -10.52 20.15
N THR A 174 -7.85 -9.93 21.31
CA THR A 174 -8.80 -9.27 22.21
C THR A 174 -8.28 -7.90 22.63
N PHE A 175 -9.14 -7.05 23.16
CA PHE A 175 -8.78 -5.75 23.69
C PHE A 175 -7.86 -5.87 24.91
N CYS A 176 -6.76 -5.13 24.87
CA CYS A 176 -5.76 -5.13 25.92
C CYS A 176 -6.18 -4.24 27.11
N LYS A 177 -6.71 -4.86 28.16
CA LYS A 177 -7.14 -4.17 29.40
C LYS A 177 -6.05 -3.34 30.08
N ASN A 178 -4.78 -3.76 29.97
CA ASN A 178 -3.66 -2.98 30.54
C ASN A 178 -3.51 -1.59 29.91
N MET A 179 -4.00 -1.41 28.67
CA MET A 179 -3.96 -0.14 27.93
C MET A 179 -5.30 0.60 27.95
N GLU A 180 -6.21 0.29 28.87
CA GLU A 180 -7.53 0.93 28.99
C GLU A 180 -7.45 2.46 29.17
N HIS A 181 -6.41 2.96 29.81
CA HIS A 181 -6.17 4.41 29.95
C HIS A 181 -5.92 5.15 28.62
N LEU A 182 -5.59 4.42 27.55
CA LEU A 182 -5.43 4.92 26.18
C LEU A 182 -6.65 4.62 25.30
N MET A 183 -7.75 4.15 25.89
CA MET A 183 -9.01 3.93 25.17
C MET A 183 -9.43 5.21 24.44
N CYS A 184 -9.97 5.06 23.23
CA CYS A 184 -10.31 6.13 22.29
C CYS A 184 -9.12 6.84 21.64
N ALA A 185 -7.93 6.91 22.25
CA ALA A 185 -6.73 7.43 21.61
C ALA A 185 -6.07 6.41 20.67
N GLY A 186 -6.11 5.13 21.02
CA GLY A 186 -5.57 4.04 20.21
C GLY A 186 -6.17 2.69 20.58
N LEU A 187 -6.45 1.85 19.58
CA LEU A 187 -6.91 0.49 19.83
C LEU A 187 -5.70 -0.43 20.09
N TRP A 188 -5.60 -0.94 21.31
CA TRP A 188 -4.55 -1.85 21.75
C TRP A 188 -5.11 -3.26 21.90
N CYS A 189 -4.46 -4.21 21.27
CA CYS A 189 -4.92 -5.60 21.19
C CYS A 189 -3.86 -6.55 21.73
N LEU A 190 -4.30 -7.57 22.47
CA LEU A 190 -3.49 -8.69 22.88
C LEU A 190 -3.88 -9.90 22.03
N VAL A 191 -2.91 -10.49 21.35
CA VAL A 191 -3.10 -11.73 20.60
C VAL A 191 -2.64 -12.89 21.48
N GLU A 192 -3.40 -13.98 21.47
CA GLU A 192 -3.03 -15.20 22.20
C GLU A 192 -1.61 -15.65 21.86
N GLY A 193 -0.77 -15.85 22.88
CA GLY A 193 0.64 -16.24 22.73
C GLY A 193 1.63 -15.08 22.71
N ASP A 194 1.19 -13.83 22.55
CA ASP A 194 2.05 -12.67 22.68
C ASP A 194 2.18 -12.22 24.14
N ALA A 195 3.37 -11.77 24.53
CA ALA A 195 3.62 -11.20 25.85
C ALA A 195 3.24 -9.71 25.97
N SER A 196 3.12 -9.00 24.83
CA SER A 196 2.90 -7.56 24.77
C SER A 196 1.74 -7.18 23.87
N CYS A 197 1.05 -6.10 24.23
CA CYS A 197 -0.06 -5.58 23.45
C CYS A 197 0.45 -4.87 22.18
N LYS A 198 -0.22 -5.15 21.06
CA LYS A 198 0.06 -4.62 19.73
C LYS A 198 -0.98 -3.56 19.37
N THR A 199 -0.60 -2.59 18.55
CA THR A 199 -1.52 -1.55 18.06
C THR A 199 -1.14 -1.16 16.64
N LYS A 200 -2.13 -0.71 15.85
CA LYS A 200 -1.90 -0.03 14.58
C LYS A 200 -1.91 1.50 14.72
N LEU A 201 -1.99 2.00 15.97
CA LEU A 201 -2.11 3.39 16.37
C LEU A 201 -3.44 4.06 16.00
N ASP A 202 -4.28 3.44 15.17
CA ASP A 202 -5.61 3.96 14.91
C ASP A 202 -6.51 3.82 16.15
N PRO A 203 -7.33 4.84 16.44
CA PRO A 203 -8.29 4.77 17.54
C PRO A 203 -9.43 3.78 17.23
N PRO A 204 -10.13 3.28 18.27
CA PRO A 204 -11.34 2.51 18.08
C PRO A 204 -12.40 3.31 17.29
N LEU A 205 -13.29 2.59 16.61
CA LEU A 205 -14.39 3.18 15.87
C LEU A 205 -15.29 4.05 16.78
N ASP A 206 -15.80 5.15 16.22
CA ASP A 206 -16.79 5.98 16.93
C ASP A 206 -17.97 5.12 17.40
N GLY A 207 -18.40 5.28 18.65
CA GLY A 207 -19.43 4.48 19.30
C GLY A 207 -18.91 3.27 20.09
N THR A 208 -17.61 2.96 20.04
CA THR A 208 -17.01 1.89 20.86
C THR A 208 -17.12 2.25 22.33
N GLU A 209 -17.54 1.31 23.18
CA GLU A 209 -17.67 1.57 24.62
C GLU A 209 -16.30 1.79 25.27
N CYS A 210 -16.19 2.87 26.03
CA CYS A 210 -14.96 3.24 26.76
C CYS A 210 -15.17 3.40 28.27
N GLY A 211 -16.39 3.19 28.75
CA GLY A 211 -16.74 3.27 30.17
C GLY A 211 -18.25 3.23 30.39
N ALA A 212 -18.66 3.30 31.66
CA ALA A 212 -20.07 3.36 32.04
C ALA A 212 -20.75 4.57 31.39
N ASP A 213 -21.77 4.31 30.56
CA ASP A 213 -22.50 5.29 29.76
C ASP A 213 -21.61 6.24 28.94
N LYS A 214 -20.48 5.73 28.42
CA LYS A 214 -19.54 6.48 27.57
C LYS A 214 -19.16 5.69 26.32
N TRP A 215 -18.79 6.43 25.27
CA TRP A 215 -18.24 5.86 24.04
C TRP A 215 -17.08 6.70 23.49
N CYS A 216 -16.33 6.13 22.56
CA CYS A 216 -15.34 6.87 21.79
C CYS A 216 -16.03 7.72 20.73
N ARG A 217 -15.62 8.99 20.62
CA ARG A 217 -16.03 9.89 19.54
C ARG A 217 -14.88 10.83 19.19
N MET A 218 -14.45 10.83 17.93
CA MET A 218 -13.35 11.68 17.44
C MET A 218 -12.05 11.54 18.27
N GLY A 219 -11.77 10.35 18.79
CA GLY A 219 -10.57 10.08 19.60
C GLY A 219 -10.74 10.26 21.12
N GLU A 220 -11.90 10.74 21.58
CA GLU A 220 -12.14 11.06 22.99
C GLU A 220 -13.23 10.18 23.61
N CYS A 221 -13.11 9.86 24.91
CA CYS A 221 -14.13 9.12 25.65
C CYS A 221 -15.20 10.06 26.20
N VAL A 222 -16.32 10.18 25.49
CA VAL A 222 -17.40 11.11 25.79
C VAL A 222 -18.62 10.37 26.35
N SER A 223 -19.40 11.06 27.17
CA SER A 223 -20.70 10.53 27.63
C SER A 223 -21.59 10.20 26.42
N LYS A 224 -22.35 9.11 26.55
CA LYS A 224 -23.52 8.78 25.72
C LYS A 224 -24.57 9.88 25.96
N THR A 225 -24.28 11.08 25.51
CA THR A 225 -25.28 12.13 25.31
C THR A 225 -26.35 11.54 24.40
N PRO A 226 -27.63 11.89 24.56
CA PRO A 226 -28.61 11.51 23.55
C PRO A 226 -28.01 11.96 22.21
N ILE A 227 -27.79 11.01 21.31
CA ILE A 227 -27.49 11.31 19.91
C ILE A 227 -28.55 12.34 19.58
N PRO A 228 -28.20 13.61 19.24
CA PRO A 228 -29.18 14.47 18.64
C PRO A 228 -29.67 13.64 17.48
N GLU A 229 -30.93 13.15 17.53
CA GLU A 229 -31.52 12.50 16.39
C GLU A 229 -31.15 13.38 15.20
N HIS A 230 -30.69 12.79 14.10
CA HIS A 230 -30.54 13.56 12.88
C HIS A 230 -31.93 14.10 12.55
N ILE A 231 -32.24 15.30 13.03
CA ILE A 231 -33.46 15.98 12.70
C ILE A 231 -33.13 16.68 11.41
N ASP A 232 -33.70 16.18 10.32
CA ASP A 232 -33.61 16.84 9.03
C ASP A 232 -34.02 18.30 9.19
N GLY A 233 -33.15 19.21 8.75
CA GLY A 233 -33.48 20.63 8.67
C GLY A 233 -34.66 20.82 7.71
N ASP A 234 -35.73 21.40 8.19
CA ASP A 234 -36.82 21.94 7.39
C ASP A 234 -36.60 23.44 7.17
N TRP A 235 -37.25 23.95 6.14
CA TRP A 235 -37.17 25.36 5.80
C TRP A 235 -38.00 26.20 6.77
N SER A 236 -37.46 27.33 7.22
CA SER A 236 -38.26 28.38 7.86
C SER A 236 -39.35 28.89 6.92
N ILE A 237 -40.30 29.61 7.54
CA ILE A 237 -41.27 30.40 6.81
C ILE A 237 -40.56 31.32 5.81
N TRP A 238 -41.18 31.49 4.65
CA TRP A 238 -40.71 32.45 3.66
C TRP A 238 -40.64 33.85 4.26
N SER A 239 -39.54 34.56 3.98
CA SER A 239 -39.43 35.99 4.21
C SER A 239 -40.52 36.75 3.45
N GLN A 240 -40.75 37.99 3.84
CA GLN A 240 -41.56 38.90 3.04
C GLN A 240 -40.95 39.04 1.64
N TRP A 241 -41.82 39.22 0.64
CA TRP A 241 -41.40 39.52 -0.71
C TRP A 241 -40.66 40.85 -0.76
N SER A 242 -39.55 40.90 -1.48
CA SER A 242 -38.84 42.14 -1.80
C SER A 242 -39.75 43.10 -2.56
N MET A 243 -39.35 44.38 -2.59
CA MET A 243 -39.89 45.31 -3.58
C MET A 243 -39.58 44.83 -5.00
N CYS A 244 -40.39 45.26 -5.96
CA CYS A 244 -40.18 44.94 -7.36
C CYS A 244 -38.84 45.55 -7.82
N SER A 245 -38.04 44.78 -8.54
CA SER A 245 -36.74 45.26 -9.05
C SER A 245 -36.86 46.46 -9.99
N ARG A 246 -38.04 46.67 -10.58
CA ARG A 246 -38.36 47.79 -11.47
C ARG A 246 -39.79 48.27 -11.21
N THR A 247 -40.02 49.56 -11.44
CA THR A 247 -41.33 50.21 -11.26
C THR A 247 -42.24 50.12 -12.50
N CYS A 248 -41.68 49.75 -13.66
CA CYS A 248 -42.40 49.51 -14.91
C CYS A 248 -41.80 48.32 -15.66
N GLU A 249 -42.54 47.81 -16.65
CA GLU A 249 -42.21 46.63 -17.47
C GLU A 249 -42.09 45.33 -16.64
N THR A 250 -41.29 44.36 -17.12
CA THR A 250 -41.07 43.07 -16.45
C THR A 250 -40.06 43.22 -15.33
N GLY A 251 -40.52 43.10 -14.09
CA GLY A 251 -39.70 43.09 -12.87
C GLY A 251 -39.72 41.74 -12.16
N ALA A 252 -38.73 41.52 -11.29
CA ALA A 252 -38.64 40.34 -10.44
C ALA A 252 -38.78 40.75 -8.97
N ARG A 253 -39.40 39.88 -8.17
CA ARG A 253 -39.44 39.97 -6.71
C ARG A 253 -38.87 38.69 -6.14
N PHE A 254 -38.15 38.80 -5.04
CA PHE A 254 -37.48 37.67 -4.41
C PHE A 254 -37.99 37.52 -2.98
N ARG A 255 -37.97 36.29 -2.48
CA ARG A 255 -38.14 35.97 -1.06
C ARG A 255 -37.17 34.84 -0.73
N GLN A 256 -36.77 34.75 0.53
CA GLN A 256 -35.78 33.80 1.00
C GLN A 256 -36.35 32.98 2.16
N ARG A 257 -35.80 31.79 2.38
CA ARG A 257 -36.06 30.95 3.56
C ARG A 257 -34.75 30.29 3.94
N LYS A 258 -34.55 30.02 5.22
CA LYS A 258 -33.34 29.37 5.75
C LYS A 258 -33.66 27.93 6.13
N CYS A 259 -32.66 27.08 6.19
CA CYS A 259 -32.80 25.71 6.69
C CYS A 259 -32.43 25.73 8.18
N ASP A 260 -33.35 26.25 9.00
CA ASP A 260 -33.15 26.58 10.43
C ASP A 260 -34.34 26.13 11.30
N ASN A 261 -35.13 25.17 10.82
CA ASN A 261 -36.23 24.59 11.56
C ASN A 261 -36.19 23.06 11.46
N PRO A 262 -35.74 22.29 12.46
CA PRO A 262 -35.51 22.68 13.86
C PRO A 262 -34.32 23.63 14.06
N PRO A 263 -34.33 24.42 15.16
CA PRO A 263 -33.24 25.31 15.53
C PRO A 263 -31.96 24.58 15.95
#